data_AF-A0AAN6BYJ7-F1
#
_entry.id   AF-A0AAN6BYJ7-F1
#
_cell.length_a   1.000
_cell.length_b   1.000
_cell.length_c   1.000
_cell.angle_alpha   90.00
_cell.angle_beta   90.00
_cell.angle_gamma   90.00
#
_symmetry.space_group_name_H-M   'P 1'
#
loop_
_entity.id
_entity.type
_entity.pdbx_description
1 polymer ?
#
loop_
_entity_poly.entity_id
_entity_poly.type
_entity_poly.pdbx_seq_one_letter_code
_entity_poly.pdbx_strand_id
1 'polypeptide(L)'
;MIRKIVAPLLAFFCVFAIFTSSYLYFGREYLTWPSTSYDPISIGYNEAQSSINSTSFKTEAKTTSAEVQSATSVPAPTPTVLNGTILSAERISLYISAILDPTDTTLPRLTCPVLNTQRYKELQGHEKQESKTDYFFALNLRNCKDILPQLLGSIIQVARYLGVNTCALSIVEGNSPDGTADILSALDPFLKDLGLVYFYNNSKIDPSKNARIKKLAQLRNLALEPLVKNRVSASPQTTILFLNDVAPCPEDILELALQRKRRNASLVCGMDWVYVGEHPTFYDIWVARTIKGDSFFEVGSTGSWDNAWALFWNEQATRERFENKKPFQVFACWNGATAIDARPFLRGLRFRESHPKECFQGEPTLLSKDLWHRGFGKIAVIPSVNLEYSIEQAARIKQLKGYVSDIVGNEDDDAIEWKYSPPENVKCMPTWETQSWRPWNETL
;
A
#
# COMPACT_ATOMS: atom_id res chain seq x y z
N MET A 1 25.70 -7.97 66.67
CA MET A 1 24.40 -8.15 65.98
C MET A 1 24.24 -7.29 64.71
N ILE A 2 25.08 -6.26 64.49
CA ILE A 2 24.96 -5.33 63.34
C ILE A 2 25.59 -5.86 62.03
N ARG A 3 26.64 -6.70 62.10
CA ARG A 3 27.34 -7.21 60.89
C ARG A 3 26.57 -8.22 60.04
N LYS A 4 25.55 -8.91 60.58
CA LYS A 4 24.76 -9.91 59.82
C LYS A 4 23.59 -9.30 59.02
N ILE A 5 23.28 -8.02 59.25
CA ILE A 5 22.21 -7.29 58.56
C ILE A 5 22.81 -6.33 57.52
N VAL A 6 24.00 -5.77 57.80
CA VAL A 6 24.64 -4.77 56.94
C VAL A 6 25.18 -5.36 55.63
N ALA A 7 25.69 -6.60 55.63
CA ALA A 7 26.23 -7.23 54.42
C ALA A 7 25.18 -7.51 53.31
N PRO A 8 23.98 -8.08 53.60
CA PRO A 8 22.95 -8.26 52.57
C PRO A 8 22.33 -6.93 52.12
N LEU A 9 22.25 -5.92 52.99
CA LEU A 9 21.78 -4.57 52.62
C LEU A 9 22.74 -3.84 51.68
N LEU A 10 24.06 -3.98 51.90
CA LEU A 10 25.08 -3.43 50.98
C LEU A 10 25.07 -4.15 49.62
N ALA A 11 24.87 -5.47 49.60
CA ALA A 11 24.72 -6.22 48.35
C ALA A 11 23.46 -5.80 47.58
N PHE A 12 22.34 -5.58 48.28
CA PHE A 12 21.10 -5.09 47.67
C PHE A 12 21.24 -3.65 47.15
N PHE A 13 21.94 -2.77 47.88
CA PHE A 13 22.25 -1.41 47.41
C PHE A 13 23.22 -1.40 46.21
N CYS A 14 24.21 -2.28 46.16
CA CYS A 14 25.11 -2.38 45.01
C CYS A 14 24.38 -2.91 43.77
N VAL A 15 23.52 -3.93 43.91
CA VAL A 15 22.71 -4.43 42.79
C VAL A 15 21.70 -3.38 42.34
N PHE A 16 21.02 -2.68 43.26
CA PHE A 16 20.08 -1.61 42.93
C PHE A 16 20.79 -0.41 42.28
N ALA A 17 22.00 -0.06 42.72
CA ALA A 17 22.82 0.98 42.10
C ALA A 17 23.34 0.59 40.70
N ILE A 18 23.63 -0.69 40.46
CA ILE A 18 23.99 -1.22 39.13
C ILE A 18 22.76 -1.25 38.22
N PHE A 19 21.58 -1.61 38.72
CA PHE A 19 20.35 -1.55 37.94
C PHE A 19 19.90 -0.12 37.65
N THR A 20 20.01 0.83 38.58
CA THR A 20 19.65 2.24 38.33
C THR A 20 20.68 2.95 37.46
N SER A 21 21.97 2.65 37.59
CA SER A 21 22.99 3.15 36.66
C SER A 21 22.86 2.52 35.28
N SER A 22 22.54 1.23 35.17
CA SER A 22 22.24 0.59 33.87
C SER A 22 20.93 1.12 33.27
N TYR A 23 19.91 1.42 34.06
CA TYR A 23 18.65 2.01 33.58
C TYR A 23 18.82 3.51 33.22
N LEU A 24 19.73 4.23 33.88
CA LEU A 24 20.10 5.62 33.53
C LEU A 24 21.15 5.71 32.41
N TYR A 25 21.87 4.63 32.10
CA TYR A 25 22.85 4.57 31.00
C TYR A 25 22.25 3.94 29.72
N PHE A 26 21.36 2.94 29.85
CA PHE A 26 20.61 2.34 28.73
C PHE A 26 19.22 2.97 28.51
N GLY A 27 18.60 3.58 29.52
CA GLY A 27 17.31 4.29 29.38
C GLY A 27 17.43 5.76 28.97
N ARG A 28 18.65 6.28 28.85
CA ARG A 28 18.90 7.67 28.42
C ARG A 28 19.13 7.81 26.91
N GLU A 29 19.38 6.70 26.20
CA GLU A 29 19.40 6.68 24.72
C GLU A 29 17.99 6.61 24.10
N TYR A 30 16.93 6.38 24.89
CA TYR A 30 15.55 6.29 24.41
C TYR A 30 14.66 7.50 24.73
N LEU A 31 15.18 8.52 25.43
CA LEU A 31 14.36 9.64 25.94
C LEU A 31 14.96 11.04 25.71
N THR A 32 15.90 11.19 24.78
CA THR A 32 16.26 12.50 24.24
C THR A 32 16.21 12.45 22.74
N TRP A 33 15.08 12.85 22.17
CA TRP A 33 14.97 13.18 20.75
C TRP A 33 15.74 14.50 20.53
N PRO A 34 16.91 14.50 19.85
CA PRO A 34 17.56 15.75 19.50
C PRO A 34 16.76 16.37 18.36
N SER A 35 16.34 17.61 18.54
CA SER A 35 15.79 18.46 17.49
C SER A 35 16.85 18.68 16.40
N THR A 36 16.89 17.81 15.39
CA THR A 36 17.65 18.01 14.16
C THR A 36 16.89 17.43 12.99
N SER A 37 16.72 18.27 11.96
CA SER A 37 16.00 18.04 10.71
C SER A 37 16.17 16.65 10.11
N TYR A 38 15.05 16.08 9.65
CA TYR A 38 14.97 14.91 8.80
C TYR A 38 15.92 15.04 7.59
N ASP A 39 17.02 14.30 7.58
CA ASP A 39 17.95 14.20 6.45
C ASP A 39 18.46 12.75 6.35
N PRO A 40 17.99 11.95 5.37
CA PRO A 40 18.47 10.58 5.21
C PRO A 40 19.67 10.57 4.26
N ILE A 41 20.90 10.35 4.77
CA ILE A 41 22.03 9.71 4.04
C ILE A 41 23.25 9.47 4.99
N SER A 42 23.85 8.27 4.92
CA SER A 42 25.33 8.04 4.84
C SER A 42 25.59 6.59 4.38
N ILE A 43 25.85 6.31 3.10
CA ILE A 43 27.13 6.32 2.33
C ILE A 43 28.11 5.20 2.70
N GLY A 44 28.33 4.31 1.72
CA GLY A 44 29.57 3.56 1.50
C GLY A 44 29.91 3.59 0.01
N TYR A 45 30.97 4.33 -0.32
CA TYR A 45 31.48 4.67 -1.66
C TYR A 45 32.38 3.56 -2.22
N ASN A 46 32.36 3.28 -3.53
CA ASN A 46 33.54 3.33 -4.41
C ASN A 46 33.27 2.87 -5.85
N GLU A 47 34.05 3.48 -6.74
CA GLU A 47 34.00 3.54 -8.20
C GLU A 47 34.30 2.22 -8.91
N ALA A 48 33.74 2.04 -10.12
CA ALA A 48 34.53 1.80 -11.33
C ALA A 48 33.64 1.76 -12.58
N GLN A 49 34.09 2.52 -13.59
CA GLN A 49 33.56 2.61 -14.95
C GLN A 49 33.78 1.31 -15.74
N SER A 50 32.89 0.96 -16.66
CA SER A 50 33.25 0.89 -18.09
C SER A 50 32.05 0.59 -19.00
N SER A 51 32.12 1.29 -20.13
CA SER A 51 31.39 1.18 -21.39
C SER A 51 31.33 -0.22 -22.00
N ILE A 52 30.31 -0.51 -22.81
CA ILE A 52 30.40 -0.70 -24.28
C ILE A 52 29.05 -1.11 -24.90
N ASN A 53 28.67 -0.31 -25.89
CA ASN A 53 27.93 -0.52 -27.14
C ASN A 53 26.89 -1.63 -27.32
N SER A 54 25.73 -1.12 -27.76
CA SER A 54 24.67 -1.75 -28.53
C SER A 54 25.13 -2.28 -29.89
N THR A 55 24.70 -3.48 -30.23
CA THR A 55 24.53 -3.91 -31.63
C THR A 55 23.16 -4.51 -31.81
N SER A 56 22.36 -3.85 -32.66
CA SER A 56 21.08 -4.28 -33.15
C SER A 56 21.23 -5.46 -34.11
N PHE A 57 20.42 -6.51 -33.95
CA PHE A 57 20.17 -7.48 -35.00
C PHE A 57 18.67 -7.53 -35.31
N LYS A 58 18.35 -7.27 -36.58
CA LYS A 58 17.05 -7.50 -37.21
C LYS A 58 16.89 -8.99 -37.45
N THR A 59 15.69 -9.52 -37.20
CA THR A 59 15.33 -10.88 -37.60
C THR A 59 14.05 -10.83 -38.43
N GLU A 60 14.15 -11.30 -39.67
CA GLU A 60 13.06 -11.46 -40.61
C GLU A 60 12.15 -12.63 -40.21
N ALA A 61 10.84 -12.39 -40.28
CA ALA A 61 9.81 -13.37 -40.01
C ALA A 61 9.57 -14.24 -41.26
N LYS A 62 9.59 -15.56 -41.08
CA LYS A 62 9.06 -16.53 -42.06
C LYS A 62 7.86 -17.25 -41.45
N THR A 63 6.70 -16.99 -42.03
CA THR A 63 5.43 -17.64 -41.74
C THR A 63 5.38 -18.99 -42.43
N THR A 64 5.17 -20.06 -41.67
CA THR A 64 4.73 -21.35 -42.21
C THR A 64 3.54 -21.85 -41.41
N SER A 65 2.40 -21.92 -42.09
CA SER A 65 1.14 -22.49 -41.68
C SER A 65 1.22 -24.02 -41.66
N ALA A 66 0.84 -24.65 -40.55
CA ALA A 66 0.60 -26.09 -40.45
C ALA A 66 -0.69 -26.35 -39.66
N GLU A 67 -1.43 -27.35 -40.15
CA GLU A 67 -2.80 -27.73 -39.80
C GLU A 67 -2.96 -28.21 -38.35
N VAL A 68 -4.11 -27.88 -37.76
CA VAL A 68 -4.50 -28.23 -36.39
C VAL A 68 -5.10 -29.64 -36.38
N GLN A 69 -4.36 -30.61 -35.84
CA GLN A 69 -4.93 -31.86 -35.36
C GLN A 69 -5.30 -31.72 -33.88
N SER A 70 -6.52 -32.15 -33.56
CA SER A 70 -7.11 -32.19 -32.23
C SER A 70 -6.29 -33.09 -31.28
N ALA A 71 -5.49 -32.48 -30.41
CA ALA A 71 -4.75 -33.17 -29.36
C ALA A 71 -5.52 -33.10 -28.03
N THR A 72 -5.88 -34.27 -27.51
CA THR A 72 -6.22 -34.52 -26.11
C THR A 72 -5.21 -33.83 -25.19
N SER A 73 -5.69 -32.93 -24.32
CA SER A 73 -4.87 -32.10 -23.45
C SER A 73 -4.17 -32.94 -22.37
N VAL A 74 -2.90 -33.24 -22.58
CA VAL A 74 -1.97 -33.56 -21.50
C VAL A 74 -1.91 -32.33 -20.57
N PRO A 75 -1.98 -32.47 -19.24
CA PRO A 75 -1.77 -31.34 -18.33
C PRO A 75 -0.42 -30.70 -18.65
N ALA A 76 -0.40 -29.38 -18.85
CA ALA A 76 0.83 -28.65 -19.06
C ALA A 76 1.81 -28.96 -17.91
N PRO A 77 3.10 -29.18 -18.19
CA PRO A 77 4.08 -29.42 -17.13
C PRO A 77 4.11 -28.20 -16.20
N THR A 78 4.04 -28.44 -14.89
CA THR A 78 4.13 -27.40 -13.87
C THR A 78 5.37 -26.52 -14.11
N PRO A 79 5.25 -25.18 -14.04
CA PRO A 79 6.40 -24.31 -14.26
C PRO A 79 7.57 -24.63 -13.33
N THR A 80 8.77 -24.72 -13.90
CA THR A 80 9.99 -24.98 -13.14
C THR A 80 10.52 -23.69 -12.51
N VAL A 81 10.77 -23.71 -11.20
CA VAL A 81 11.42 -22.60 -10.47
C VAL A 81 12.94 -22.70 -10.61
N LEU A 82 13.59 -21.60 -10.95
CA LEU A 82 15.05 -21.50 -11.11
C LEU A 82 15.68 -20.70 -9.96
N ASN A 83 17.00 -20.81 -9.81
CA ASN A 83 17.76 -19.97 -8.88
C ASN A 83 17.64 -18.49 -9.26
N GLY A 84 17.38 -17.66 -8.26
CA GLY A 84 17.42 -16.21 -8.37
C GLY A 84 18.83 -15.66 -8.18
N THR A 85 18.92 -14.33 -8.16
CA THR A 85 20.18 -13.62 -7.90
C THR A 85 20.55 -13.66 -6.41
N ILE A 86 19.57 -13.72 -5.52
CA ILE A 86 19.71 -13.67 -4.06
C ILE A 86 19.19 -14.96 -3.41
N LEU A 87 18.05 -15.47 -3.86
CA LEU A 87 17.40 -16.67 -3.29
C LEU A 87 17.63 -17.91 -4.17
N SER A 88 17.79 -19.06 -3.53
CA SER A 88 17.84 -20.35 -4.24
C SER A 88 16.45 -20.76 -4.75
N ALA A 89 16.41 -21.65 -5.73
CA ALA A 89 15.17 -22.19 -6.30
C ALA A 89 14.28 -22.82 -5.23
N GLU A 90 14.86 -23.53 -4.25
CA GLU A 90 14.12 -24.14 -3.14
C GLU A 90 13.45 -23.07 -2.28
N ARG A 91 14.16 -21.97 -1.97
CA ARG A 91 13.60 -20.86 -1.20
C ARG A 91 12.51 -20.13 -1.97
N ILE A 92 12.74 -19.83 -3.25
CA ILE A 92 11.74 -19.20 -4.11
C ILE A 92 10.48 -20.07 -4.19
N SER A 93 10.63 -21.39 -4.31
CA SER A 93 9.50 -22.33 -4.38
C SER A 93 8.58 -22.26 -3.16
N LEU A 94 9.13 -22.05 -1.95
CA LEU A 94 8.33 -21.84 -0.74
C LEU A 94 7.43 -20.59 -0.85
N TYR A 95 7.97 -19.49 -1.37
CA TYR A 95 7.19 -18.26 -1.57
C TYR A 95 6.12 -18.46 -2.65
N ILE A 96 6.47 -19.08 -3.78
CA ILE A 96 5.50 -19.36 -4.86
C ILE A 96 4.35 -20.23 -4.34
N SER A 97 4.65 -21.29 -3.58
CA SER A 97 3.65 -22.15 -2.95
C SER A 97 2.72 -21.35 -2.03
N ALA A 98 3.30 -20.58 -1.09
CA ALA A 98 2.54 -19.79 -0.12
C ALA A 98 1.69 -18.66 -0.76
N ILE A 99 2.14 -18.10 -1.89
CA ILE A 99 1.40 -17.09 -2.66
C ILE A 99 0.22 -17.72 -3.41
N LEU A 100 0.41 -18.89 -4.02
CA LEU A 100 -0.61 -19.52 -4.88
C LEU A 100 -1.64 -20.35 -4.09
N ASP A 101 -1.24 -20.89 -2.94
CA ASP A 101 -2.06 -21.70 -2.04
C ASP A 101 -2.40 -20.92 -0.75
N PRO A 102 -3.67 -20.54 -0.54
CA PRO A 102 -4.08 -19.84 0.67
C PRO A 102 -4.06 -20.71 1.93
N THR A 103 -3.95 -22.03 1.79
CA THR A 103 -3.88 -22.99 2.91
C THR A 103 -2.45 -23.30 3.36
N ASP A 104 -1.46 -22.91 2.56
CA ASP A 104 -0.05 -23.10 2.88
C ASP A 104 0.37 -22.15 4.01
N THR A 105 0.79 -22.72 5.13
CA THR A 105 1.26 -21.98 6.33
C THR A 105 2.77 -22.15 6.56
N THR A 106 3.53 -22.54 5.53
CA THR A 106 4.99 -22.72 5.63
C THR A 106 5.72 -21.41 5.89
N LEU A 107 5.18 -20.30 5.39
CA LEU A 107 5.66 -18.95 5.65
C LEU A 107 4.66 -18.17 6.53
N PRO A 108 5.13 -17.21 7.36
CA PRO A 108 4.26 -16.38 8.18
C PRO A 108 3.17 -15.70 7.35
N ARG A 109 1.92 -15.79 7.82
CA ARG A 109 0.78 -15.12 7.20
C ARG A 109 -0.30 -14.82 8.23
N LEU A 110 -1.25 -13.96 7.87
CA LEU A 110 -2.40 -13.67 8.70
C LEU A 110 -3.40 -14.82 8.64
N THR A 111 -4.06 -15.07 9.78
CA THR A 111 -5.30 -15.84 9.81
C THR A 111 -6.43 -14.92 9.37
N CYS A 112 -6.78 -14.95 8.09
CA CYS A 112 -7.87 -14.14 7.55
C CYS A 112 -9.23 -14.84 7.70
N PRO A 113 -10.33 -14.09 7.90
CA PRO A 113 -11.68 -14.65 7.92
C PRO A 113 -12.04 -15.31 6.60
N VAL A 114 -12.98 -16.26 6.66
CA VAL A 114 -13.59 -16.83 5.46
C VAL A 114 -14.37 -15.73 4.75
N LEU A 115 -14.15 -15.61 3.44
CA LEU A 115 -14.78 -14.56 2.65
C LEU A 115 -16.31 -14.66 2.67
N ASN A 116 -16.99 -13.57 3.06
CA ASN A 116 -18.44 -13.45 2.92
C ASN A 116 -18.81 -13.20 1.45
N THR A 117 -18.98 -14.30 0.70
CA THR A 117 -19.26 -14.25 -0.75
C THR A 117 -20.58 -13.56 -1.09
N GLN A 118 -21.54 -13.51 -0.16
CA GLN A 118 -22.82 -12.84 -0.39
C GLN A 118 -22.69 -11.32 -0.34
N ARG A 119 -21.87 -10.78 0.58
CA ARG A 119 -21.61 -9.32 0.69
C ARG A 119 -21.01 -8.76 -0.60
N TYR A 120 -20.05 -9.48 -1.17
CA TYR A 120 -19.28 -9.03 -2.34
C TYR A 120 -19.85 -9.49 -3.68
N LYS A 121 -20.99 -10.19 -3.69
CA LYS A 121 -21.59 -10.79 -4.89
C LYS A 121 -21.82 -9.77 -6.01
N GLU A 122 -22.13 -8.52 -5.68
CA GLU A 122 -22.33 -7.46 -6.67
C GLU A 122 -21.05 -7.04 -7.42
N LEU A 123 -19.87 -7.39 -6.91
CA LEU A 123 -18.59 -7.16 -7.57
C LEU A 123 -18.32 -8.19 -8.67
N GLN A 124 -18.98 -9.36 -8.60
CA GLN A 124 -18.93 -10.34 -9.68
C GLN A 124 -19.82 -9.85 -10.84
N GLY A 125 -19.26 -9.84 -12.05
CA GLY A 125 -19.98 -9.39 -13.25
C GLY A 125 -21.13 -10.33 -13.63
N HIS A 126 -22.17 -9.77 -14.25
CA HIS A 126 -23.16 -10.58 -14.97
C HIS A 126 -22.56 -10.98 -16.33
N GLU A 127 -22.53 -12.29 -16.59
CA GLU A 127 -22.10 -12.87 -17.87
C GLU A 127 -22.70 -12.10 -19.06
N LYS A 128 -21.85 -11.80 -20.07
CA LYS A 128 -22.15 -11.31 -21.45
C LYS A 128 -21.66 -9.90 -21.84
N GLN A 129 -20.45 -9.51 -21.46
CA GLN A 129 -19.69 -8.55 -22.28
C GLN A 129 -18.28 -9.08 -22.56
N GLU A 130 -17.70 -8.65 -23.69
CA GLU A 130 -16.33 -8.97 -24.13
C GLU A 130 -15.32 -8.96 -22.97
N SER A 131 -14.24 -9.74 -23.09
CA SER A 131 -13.16 -9.85 -22.09
C SER A 131 -12.63 -8.48 -21.66
N LYS A 132 -13.20 -7.94 -20.59
CA LYS A 132 -12.98 -6.59 -20.11
C LYS A 132 -12.37 -6.65 -18.73
N THR A 133 -11.37 -5.80 -18.50
CA THR A 133 -10.71 -5.68 -17.20
C THR A 133 -11.54 -4.78 -16.30
N ASP A 134 -12.30 -5.36 -15.38
CA ASP A 134 -13.08 -4.63 -14.38
C ASP A 134 -12.23 -4.23 -13.17
N TYR A 135 -11.17 -4.99 -12.87
CA TYR A 135 -10.29 -4.76 -11.74
C TYR A 135 -8.82 -4.74 -12.17
N PHE A 136 -8.15 -3.62 -11.92
CA PHE A 136 -6.72 -3.44 -12.24
C PHE A 136 -5.93 -3.27 -10.95
N PHE A 137 -5.20 -4.31 -10.55
CA PHE A 137 -4.32 -4.29 -9.40
C PHE A 137 -2.99 -3.63 -9.77
N ALA A 138 -2.53 -2.68 -8.94
CA ALA A 138 -1.29 -1.96 -9.16
C ALA A 138 -0.48 -1.91 -7.85
N LEU A 139 0.82 -2.18 -7.94
CA LEU A 139 1.72 -2.12 -6.79
C LEU A 139 3.06 -1.49 -7.15
N ASN A 140 3.61 -0.72 -6.21
CA ASN A 140 5.03 -0.37 -6.18
C ASN A 140 5.66 -1.06 -4.98
N LEU A 141 6.65 -1.93 -5.21
CA LEU A 141 7.23 -2.78 -4.17
C LEU A 141 8.73 -2.55 -4.02
N ARG A 142 9.22 -2.72 -2.80
CA ARG A 142 10.65 -2.75 -2.48
C ARG A 142 10.87 -3.42 -1.12
N ASN A 143 11.85 -4.31 -1.00
CA ASN A 143 12.27 -4.95 0.26
C ASN A 143 11.11 -5.57 1.06
N CYS A 144 10.23 -6.34 0.41
CA CYS A 144 8.97 -6.77 1.03
C CYS A 144 8.72 -8.27 0.90
N LYS A 145 9.76 -9.09 0.67
CA LYS A 145 9.59 -10.53 0.43
C LYS A 145 8.73 -11.22 1.49
N ASP A 146 8.92 -10.86 2.76
CA ASP A 146 8.26 -11.51 3.91
C ASP A 146 6.75 -11.22 3.96
N ILE A 147 6.30 -10.19 3.24
CA ILE A 147 4.88 -9.80 3.13
C ILE A 147 4.24 -10.41 1.88
N LEU A 148 5.02 -10.75 0.85
CA LEU A 148 4.50 -11.26 -0.43
C LEU A 148 3.51 -12.43 -0.28
N PRO A 149 3.72 -13.44 0.60
CA PRO A 149 2.75 -14.51 0.80
C PRO A 149 1.36 -14.04 1.23
N GLN A 150 1.29 -12.97 2.03
CA GLN A 150 0.03 -12.37 2.45
C GLN A 150 -0.53 -11.44 1.37
N LEU A 151 0.29 -10.51 0.87
CA LEU A 151 -0.13 -9.48 -0.07
C LEU A 151 -0.58 -10.07 -1.41
N LEU A 152 0.28 -10.84 -2.07
CA LEU A 152 -0.05 -11.44 -3.36
C LEU A 152 -1.02 -12.61 -3.19
N GLY A 153 -0.92 -13.36 -2.10
CA GLY A 153 -1.90 -14.41 -1.78
C GLY A 153 -3.33 -13.87 -1.65
N SER A 154 -3.52 -12.72 -0.99
CA SER A 154 -4.81 -12.05 -0.92
C SER A 154 -5.28 -11.52 -2.27
N ILE A 155 -4.39 -10.89 -3.06
CA ILE A 155 -4.73 -10.40 -4.41
C ILE A 155 -5.18 -11.55 -5.32
N ILE A 156 -4.49 -12.69 -5.29
CA ILE A 156 -4.82 -13.87 -6.11
C ILE A 156 -6.15 -14.49 -5.67
N GLN A 157 -6.40 -14.60 -4.36
CA GLN A 157 -7.70 -15.06 -3.85
C GLN A 157 -8.84 -14.13 -4.31
N VAL A 158 -8.64 -12.82 -4.27
CA VAL A 158 -9.62 -11.84 -4.76
C VAL A 158 -9.82 -11.95 -6.26
N ALA A 159 -8.75 -12.09 -7.05
CA ALA A 159 -8.86 -12.28 -8.50
C ALA A 159 -9.62 -13.57 -8.86
N ARG A 160 -9.37 -14.67 -8.12
CA ARG A 160 -10.13 -15.93 -8.27
C ARG A 160 -11.61 -15.72 -7.95
N TYR A 161 -11.93 -14.98 -6.89
CA TYR A 161 -13.31 -14.68 -6.51
C TYR A 161 -14.03 -13.79 -7.53
N LEU A 162 -13.39 -12.71 -8.01
CA LEU A 162 -13.98 -11.78 -8.98
C LEU A 162 -14.08 -12.37 -10.40
N GLY A 163 -13.27 -13.38 -10.68
CA GLY A 163 -13.08 -13.96 -12.02
C GLY A 163 -11.77 -13.47 -12.61
N VAL A 164 -10.79 -14.38 -12.75
CA VAL A 164 -9.41 -14.05 -13.12
C VAL A 164 -9.32 -13.30 -14.46
N ASN A 165 -10.19 -13.64 -15.41
CA ASN A 165 -10.31 -13.01 -16.73
C ASN A 165 -10.80 -11.54 -16.69
N THR A 166 -11.38 -11.09 -15.58
CA THR A 166 -11.78 -9.68 -15.37
C THR A 166 -10.70 -8.86 -14.68
N CYS A 167 -9.59 -9.50 -14.29
CA CYS A 167 -8.53 -8.91 -13.50
C CYS A 167 -7.24 -8.74 -14.30
N ALA A 168 -6.47 -7.71 -13.98
CA ALA A 168 -5.08 -7.57 -14.39
C ALA A 168 -4.23 -7.11 -13.21
N LEU A 169 -2.98 -7.57 -13.14
CA LEU A 169 -2.04 -7.26 -12.07
C LEU A 169 -0.78 -6.62 -12.67
N SER A 170 -0.42 -5.44 -12.18
CA SER A 170 0.76 -4.70 -12.59
C SER A 170 1.64 -4.38 -11.38
N ILE A 171 2.85 -4.91 -11.38
CA ILE A 171 3.82 -4.72 -10.30
C ILE A 171 5.06 -4.03 -10.87
N VAL A 172 5.40 -2.90 -10.27
CA VAL A 172 6.71 -2.28 -10.45
C VAL A 172 7.50 -2.48 -9.17
N GLU A 173 8.63 -3.15 -9.25
CA GLU A 173 9.54 -3.37 -8.13
C GLU A 173 10.90 -2.78 -8.48
N GLY A 174 11.71 -2.40 -7.48
CA GLY A 174 13.10 -2.07 -7.75
C GLY A 174 13.93 -1.83 -6.50
N ASN A 175 15.24 -2.03 -6.66
CA ASN A 175 16.26 -1.77 -5.64
C ASN A 175 16.09 -2.61 -4.36
N SER A 176 15.65 -3.88 -4.50
CA SER A 176 15.52 -4.81 -3.39
C SER A 176 16.72 -5.77 -3.23
N PRO A 177 17.44 -5.73 -2.09
CA PRO A 177 18.55 -6.65 -1.83
C PRO A 177 18.11 -7.91 -1.06
N ASP A 178 16.81 -8.09 -0.79
CA ASP A 178 16.29 -9.14 0.09
C ASP A 178 15.88 -10.42 -0.64
N GLY A 179 15.68 -10.36 -1.97
CA GLY A 179 15.14 -11.43 -2.80
C GLY A 179 13.72 -11.19 -3.33
N THR A 180 13.12 -10.03 -3.06
CA THR A 180 11.78 -9.67 -3.59
C THR A 180 11.72 -9.84 -5.11
N ALA A 181 12.72 -9.33 -5.83
CA ALA A 181 12.79 -9.41 -7.29
C ALA A 181 12.84 -10.85 -7.83
N ASP A 182 13.52 -11.76 -7.12
CA ASP A 182 13.65 -13.17 -7.52
C ASP A 182 12.30 -13.87 -7.47
N ILE A 183 11.53 -13.63 -6.39
CA ILE A 183 10.20 -14.21 -6.20
C ILE A 183 9.23 -13.68 -7.26
N LEU A 184 9.20 -12.36 -7.48
CA LEU A 184 8.30 -11.75 -8.47
C LEU A 184 8.60 -12.22 -9.90
N SER A 185 9.89 -12.35 -10.24
CA SER A 185 10.30 -12.86 -11.55
C SER A 185 9.88 -14.31 -11.77
N ALA A 186 9.99 -15.15 -10.73
CA ALA A 186 9.61 -16.56 -10.79
C ALA A 186 8.09 -16.78 -10.81
N LEU A 187 7.29 -15.81 -10.38
CA LEU A 187 5.83 -15.93 -10.28
C LEU A 187 5.11 -15.80 -11.64
N ASP A 188 5.75 -15.17 -12.63
CA ASP A 188 5.18 -14.88 -13.95
C ASP A 188 4.53 -16.08 -14.67
N PRO A 189 5.18 -17.24 -14.86
CA PRO A 189 4.56 -18.37 -15.54
C PRO A 189 3.35 -18.93 -14.78
N PHE A 190 3.37 -18.91 -13.45
CA PHE A 190 2.25 -19.42 -12.64
C PHE A 190 1.01 -18.53 -12.73
N LEU A 191 1.17 -17.21 -12.77
CA LEU A 191 0.04 -16.30 -12.94
C LEU A 191 -0.53 -16.37 -14.35
N LYS A 192 0.32 -16.60 -15.36
CA LYS A 192 -0.12 -16.85 -16.73
C LYS A 192 -0.89 -18.16 -16.87
N ASP A 193 -0.44 -19.23 -16.22
CA ASP A 193 -1.16 -20.52 -16.18
C ASP A 193 -2.51 -20.41 -15.45
N LEU A 194 -2.61 -19.54 -14.44
CA LEU A 194 -3.87 -19.18 -13.79
C LEU A 194 -4.82 -18.39 -14.72
N GLY A 195 -4.32 -17.85 -15.83
CA GLY A 195 -5.06 -16.99 -16.75
C GLY A 195 -5.11 -15.51 -16.34
N LEU A 196 -4.29 -15.10 -15.36
CA LEU A 196 -4.23 -13.71 -14.89
C LEU A 196 -3.32 -12.89 -15.82
N VAL A 197 -3.84 -11.76 -16.30
CA VAL A 197 -3.01 -10.81 -17.05
C VAL A 197 -2.02 -10.16 -16.09
N TYR A 198 -0.73 -10.48 -16.23
CA TYR A 198 0.33 -10.02 -15.34
C TYR A 198 1.38 -9.17 -16.06
N PHE A 199 1.71 -8.02 -15.47
CA PHE A 199 2.79 -7.14 -15.89
C PHE A 199 3.78 -6.97 -14.74
N TYR A 200 5.03 -7.33 -14.99
CA TYR A 200 6.13 -7.11 -14.05
C TYR A 200 7.18 -6.18 -14.66
N ASN A 201 7.61 -5.19 -13.88
CA ASN A 201 8.67 -4.27 -14.26
C ASN A 201 9.66 -4.09 -13.10
N ASN A 202 10.90 -4.55 -13.30
CA ASN A 202 12.01 -4.27 -12.40
C ASN A 202 12.67 -2.92 -12.79
N SER A 203 12.35 -1.88 -12.03
CA SER A 203 12.73 -0.50 -12.29
C SER A 203 14.03 -0.11 -11.58
N LYS A 204 14.86 0.67 -12.29
CA LYS A 204 16.09 1.28 -11.73
C LYS A 204 15.83 2.62 -11.04
N ILE A 205 14.59 3.11 -11.04
CA ILE A 205 14.24 4.39 -10.39
C ILE A 205 14.33 4.19 -8.88
N ASP A 206 15.23 4.95 -8.25
CA ASP A 206 15.47 4.90 -6.81
C ASP A 206 15.01 6.21 -6.15
N PRO A 207 13.85 6.21 -5.45
CA PRO A 207 13.29 7.39 -4.81
C PRO A 207 14.04 7.79 -3.53
N SER A 208 14.93 6.94 -2.99
CA SER A 208 15.77 7.29 -1.83
C SER A 208 16.87 8.28 -2.19
N LYS A 209 17.26 8.32 -3.46
CA LYS A 209 18.15 9.34 -4.02
C LYS A 209 17.30 10.50 -4.51
N ASN A 210 17.67 11.76 -4.21
CA ASN A 210 17.21 13.04 -4.78
C ASN A 210 15.88 13.10 -5.58
N ALA A 211 15.09 14.16 -5.38
CA ALA A 211 13.79 14.34 -6.05
C ALA A 211 12.82 13.16 -5.79
N ARG A 212 12.74 12.74 -4.53
CA ARG A 212 11.94 11.60 -4.05
C ARG A 212 10.52 11.58 -4.61
N ILE A 213 9.78 12.69 -4.48
CA ILE A 213 8.36 12.75 -4.90
C ILE A 213 8.20 12.59 -6.40
N LYS A 214 9.06 13.21 -7.20
CA LYS A 214 9.09 13.01 -8.65
C LYS A 214 9.25 11.54 -9.03
N LYS A 215 10.18 10.85 -8.36
CA LYS A 215 10.50 9.45 -8.63
C LYS A 215 9.38 8.51 -8.17
N LEU A 216 8.75 8.78 -7.02
CA LEU A 216 7.56 8.07 -6.58
C LEU A 216 6.40 8.25 -7.57
N ALA A 217 6.16 9.47 -8.04
CA ALA A 217 5.18 9.74 -9.09
C ALA A 217 5.49 8.96 -10.38
N GLN A 218 6.76 8.90 -10.80
CA GLN A 218 7.17 8.09 -11.95
C GLN A 218 6.90 6.60 -11.74
N LEU A 219 7.22 6.04 -10.57
CA LEU A 219 6.98 4.64 -10.25
C LEU A 219 5.48 4.28 -10.24
N ARG A 220 4.61 5.14 -9.68
CA ARG A 220 3.16 4.92 -9.71
C ARG A 220 2.60 5.01 -11.12
N ASN A 221 3.09 5.96 -11.92
CA ASN A 221 2.72 6.06 -13.33
C ASN A 221 3.19 4.84 -14.14
N LEU A 222 4.33 4.24 -13.81
CA LEU A 222 4.78 2.98 -14.42
C LEU A 222 3.87 1.82 -14.05
N ALA A 223 3.40 1.73 -12.79
CA ALA A 223 2.48 0.68 -12.36
C ALA A 223 1.12 0.78 -13.08
N LEU A 224 0.67 2.00 -13.40
CA LEU A 224 -0.55 2.22 -14.18
C LEU A 224 -0.32 2.24 -15.70
N GLU A 225 0.92 2.11 -16.18
CA GLU A 225 1.26 2.18 -17.61
C GLU A 225 0.45 1.19 -18.47
N PRO A 226 0.27 -0.09 -18.09
CA PRO A 226 -0.51 -1.04 -18.89
C PRO A 226 -1.97 -0.60 -19.06
N LEU A 227 -2.58 -0.03 -18.02
CA LEU A 227 -3.95 0.49 -18.08
C LEU A 227 -4.04 1.72 -19.00
N VAL A 228 -3.17 2.70 -18.81
CA VAL A 228 -3.27 3.98 -19.55
C VAL A 228 -2.80 3.88 -21.01
N LYS A 229 -2.02 2.85 -21.35
CA LYS A 229 -1.60 2.55 -22.73
C LYS A 229 -2.47 1.49 -23.40
N ASN A 230 -3.63 1.16 -22.84
CA ASN A 230 -4.58 0.17 -23.39
C ASN A 230 -3.95 -1.21 -23.66
N ARG A 231 -2.99 -1.64 -22.83
CA ARG A 231 -2.47 -3.02 -22.85
C ARG A 231 -3.43 -4.01 -22.17
N VAL A 232 -4.49 -3.49 -21.57
CA VAL A 232 -5.64 -4.23 -21.02
C VAL A 232 -6.92 -3.59 -21.55
N SER A 233 -7.98 -4.37 -21.66
CA SER A 233 -9.31 -3.89 -22.09
C SER A 233 -10.04 -3.21 -20.92
N ALA A 234 -9.50 -2.07 -20.47
CA ALA A 234 -10.06 -1.28 -19.38
C ALA A 234 -11.14 -0.31 -19.87
N SER A 235 -12.00 0.14 -18.96
CA SER A 235 -13.03 1.14 -19.23
C SER A 235 -13.12 2.18 -18.14
N PRO A 236 -13.90 3.25 -18.36
CA PRO A 236 -14.34 4.16 -17.31
C PRO A 236 -14.85 3.51 -16.02
N GLN A 237 -15.42 2.30 -16.07
CA GLN A 237 -15.96 1.64 -14.87
C GLN A 237 -14.92 0.80 -14.12
N THR A 238 -13.76 0.53 -14.74
CA THR A 238 -12.67 -0.25 -14.15
C THR A 238 -12.26 0.37 -12.82
N THR A 239 -12.13 -0.49 -11.81
CA THR A 239 -11.63 -0.10 -10.48
C THR A 239 -10.16 -0.43 -10.41
N ILE A 240 -9.34 0.60 -10.17
CA ILE A 240 -7.91 0.45 -9.90
C ILE A 240 -7.76 0.13 -8.41
N LEU A 241 -7.22 -1.03 -8.08
CA LEU A 241 -6.88 -1.42 -6.72
C LEU A 241 -5.38 -1.23 -6.53
N PHE A 242 -4.98 -0.12 -5.91
CA PHE A 242 -3.58 0.19 -5.68
C PHE A 242 -3.21 -0.09 -4.23
N LEU A 243 -2.30 -1.04 -4.02
CA LEU A 243 -1.83 -1.45 -2.69
C LEU A 243 -0.36 -1.10 -2.51
N ASN A 244 0.00 -0.65 -1.30
CA ASN A 244 1.39 -0.63 -0.85
C ASN A 244 1.84 -2.05 -0.47
N ASP A 245 3.03 -2.18 0.09
CA ASP A 245 3.61 -3.38 0.71
C ASP A 245 3.01 -3.68 2.10
N VAL A 246 1.68 -3.68 2.18
CA VAL A 246 0.92 -3.99 3.41
C VAL A 246 0.51 -5.47 3.46
N ALA A 247 -0.01 -5.92 4.61
CA ALA A 247 -0.55 -7.26 4.83
C ALA A 247 -2.10 -7.26 4.86
N PRO A 248 -2.79 -7.20 3.71
CA PRO A 248 -4.25 -7.22 3.66
C PRO A 248 -4.80 -8.65 3.75
N CYS A 249 -6.02 -8.80 4.27
CA CYS A 249 -6.88 -9.96 4.02
C CYS A 249 -7.69 -9.77 2.72
N PRO A 250 -8.21 -10.84 2.09
CA PRO A 250 -9.01 -10.71 0.86
C PRO A 250 -10.22 -9.78 1.01
N GLU A 251 -10.87 -9.80 2.17
CA GLU A 251 -12.01 -8.92 2.49
C GLU A 251 -11.63 -7.44 2.53
N ASP A 252 -10.41 -7.07 2.92
CA ASP A 252 -9.96 -5.67 2.94
C ASP A 252 -10.00 -5.07 1.53
N ILE A 253 -9.50 -5.84 0.56
CA ILE A 253 -9.42 -5.45 -0.85
C ILE A 253 -10.82 -5.38 -1.47
N LEU A 254 -11.66 -6.38 -1.20
CA LEU A 254 -13.02 -6.45 -1.71
C LEU A 254 -13.91 -5.37 -1.11
N GLU A 255 -13.72 -5.03 0.17
CA GLU A 255 -14.44 -3.93 0.82
C GLU A 255 -14.10 -2.59 0.19
N LEU A 256 -12.83 -2.30 -0.10
CA LEU A 256 -12.46 -1.09 -0.84
C LEU A 256 -13.14 -1.03 -2.21
N ALA A 257 -13.13 -2.14 -2.97
CA ALA A 257 -13.81 -2.21 -4.27
C ALA A 257 -15.32 -1.99 -4.15
N LEU A 258 -15.97 -2.64 -3.18
CA LEU A 258 -17.40 -2.56 -2.90
C LEU A 258 -17.80 -1.14 -2.53
N GLN A 259 -17.09 -0.56 -1.57
CA GLN A 259 -17.35 0.77 -1.05
C GLN A 259 -17.16 1.84 -2.13
N ARG A 260 -16.14 1.70 -2.98
CA ARG A 260 -15.96 2.56 -4.15
C ARG A 260 -17.17 2.50 -5.09
N LYS A 261 -17.64 1.28 -5.40
CA LYS A 261 -18.76 1.03 -6.32
C LYS A 261 -20.08 1.55 -5.76
N ARG A 262 -20.49 1.08 -4.56
CA ARG A 262 -21.77 1.45 -3.92
C ARG A 262 -21.91 2.94 -3.70
N ARG A 263 -20.82 3.63 -3.36
CA ARG A 263 -20.83 5.07 -3.07
C ARG A 263 -20.60 5.94 -4.31
N ASN A 264 -20.35 5.33 -5.47
CA ASN A 264 -19.91 6.01 -6.70
C ASN A 264 -18.75 6.99 -6.37
N ALA A 265 -17.80 6.52 -5.56
CA ALA A 265 -16.65 7.28 -5.13
C ALA A 265 -15.59 7.29 -6.24
N SER A 266 -14.84 8.38 -6.29
CA SER A 266 -13.70 8.53 -7.19
C SER A 266 -12.45 7.87 -6.62
N LEU A 267 -12.28 7.91 -5.30
CA LEU A 267 -11.21 7.23 -4.57
C LEU A 267 -11.75 6.83 -3.19
N VAL A 268 -11.47 5.61 -2.77
CA VAL A 268 -11.59 5.23 -1.35
C VAL A 268 -10.29 4.62 -0.87
N CYS A 269 -9.98 4.76 0.41
CA CYS A 269 -8.75 4.26 1.04
C CYS A 269 -9.07 3.58 2.38
N GLY A 270 -8.21 2.65 2.79
CA GLY A 270 -8.27 2.05 4.13
C GLY A 270 -7.66 2.95 5.21
N MET A 271 -7.61 2.45 6.45
CA MET A 271 -6.79 2.99 7.53
C MET A 271 -5.41 2.34 7.53
N ASP A 272 -4.38 3.13 7.79
CA ASP A 272 -2.99 2.70 7.79
C ASP A 272 -2.34 2.94 9.15
N TRP A 273 -1.74 1.91 9.70
CA TRP A 273 -1.25 1.89 11.07
C TRP A 273 0.18 1.44 11.13
N VAL A 274 0.89 1.94 12.14
CA VAL A 274 2.20 1.45 12.57
C VAL A 274 2.28 1.48 14.08
N TYR A 275 3.19 0.71 14.66
CA TYR A 275 3.53 0.81 16.08
C TYR A 275 4.84 1.59 16.24
N VAL A 276 4.72 2.86 16.62
CA VAL A 276 5.86 3.70 17.06
C VAL A 276 6.00 3.73 18.59
N GLY A 277 5.12 3.01 19.29
CA GLY A 277 5.06 2.86 20.75
C GLY A 277 4.12 1.71 21.12
N GLU A 278 3.60 1.72 22.35
CA GLU A 278 2.67 0.68 22.84
C GLU A 278 1.35 0.63 22.04
N HIS A 279 0.82 1.80 21.70
CA HIS A 279 -0.43 1.95 20.95
C HIS A 279 -0.14 2.26 19.48
N PRO A 280 -0.97 1.77 18.54
CA PRO A 280 -0.77 2.05 17.13
C PRO A 280 -1.05 3.52 16.82
N THR A 281 -0.29 4.04 15.87
CA THR A 281 -0.38 5.41 15.36
C THR A 281 -0.77 5.37 13.90
N PHE A 282 -1.64 6.30 13.48
CA PHE A 282 -1.98 6.46 12.07
C PHE A 282 -0.73 6.90 11.29
N TYR A 283 -0.31 6.08 10.32
CA TYR A 283 0.98 6.25 9.64
C TYR A 283 0.98 7.41 8.65
N ASP A 284 -0.05 7.49 7.81
CA ASP A 284 -0.04 8.26 6.56
C ASP A 284 -0.46 9.73 6.75
N ILE A 285 -0.09 10.30 7.91
CA ILE A 285 -0.45 11.66 8.32
C ILE A 285 0.06 12.73 7.35
N TRP A 286 1.19 12.50 6.69
CA TRP A 286 1.73 13.43 5.70
C TRP A 286 0.80 13.60 4.50
N VAL A 287 0.11 12.53 4.12
CA VAL A 287 -0.74 12.45 2.93
C VAL A 287 -2.19 12.85 3.22
N ALA A 288 -2.73 12.33 4.33
CA ALA A 288 -4.14 12.38 4.63
C ALA A 288 -4.61 13.79 4.99
N ARG A 289 -5.72 14.23 4.41
CA ARG A 289 -6.35 15.51 4.71
C ARG A 289 -7.85 15.34 4.91
N THR A 290 -8.39 15.79 6.03
CA THR A 290 -9.84 15.77 6.29
C THR A 290 -10.59 16.62 5.27
N ILE A 291 -11.92 16.59 5.26
CA ILE A 291 -12.69 17.42 4.31
C ILE A 291 -12.55 18.93 4.58
N LYS A 292 -12.09 19.32 5.79
CA LYS A 292 -11.70 20.70 6.11
C LYS A 292 -10.29 21.06 5.63
N GLY A 293 -9.56 20.10 5.07
CA GLY A 293 -8.20 20.28 4.58
C GLY A 293 -7.12 20.17 5.66
N ASP A 294 -7.44 19.75 6.90
CA ASP A 294 -6.44 19.56 7.96
C ASP A 294 -5.86 18.15 7.97
N SER A 295 -4.76 17.90 8.68
CA SER A 295 -4.25 16.54 8.92
C SER A 295 -5.21 15.71 9.81
N PHE A 296 -5.03 14.40 9.90
CA PHE A 296 -5.91 13.52 10.68
C PHE A 296 -5.69 13.59 12.19
N PHE A 297 -4.49 13.94 12.64
CA PHE A 297 -4.20 14.39 14.01
C PHE A 297 -3.33 15.65 13.97
N GLU A 298 -3.27 16.37 15.10
CA GLU A 298 -2.46 17.58 15.21
C GLU A 298 -0.97 17.23 15.28
N VAL A 299 -0.18 17.77 14.35
CA VAL A 299 1.27 17.78 14.47
C VAL A 299 1.67 19.10 15.13
N GLY A 300 2.30 19.03 16.30
CA GLY A 300 2.67 20.22 17.08
C GLY A 300 3.58 21.18 16.30
N SER A 301 3.69 22.43 16.73
CA SER A 301 4.53 23.44 16.06
C SER A 301 6.01 23.07 16.01
N THR A 302 6.46 22.18 16.89
CA THR A 302 7.81 21.60 16.94
C THR A 302 7.94 20.32 16.11
N GLY A 303 6.89 19.91 15.40
CA GLY A 303 6.83 18.64 14.67
C GLY A 303 6.48 17.43 15.53
N SER A 304 6.09 17.60 16.80
CA SER A 304 5.78 16.47 17.69
C SER A 304 4.48 15.75 17.33
N TRP A 305 4.44 14.46 17.64
CA TRP A 305 3.31 13.56 17.39
C TRP A 305 2.56 13.20 18.69
N ASP A 306 2.68 14.03 19.74
CA ASP A 306 2.09 13.77 21.05
C ASP A 306 0.55 13.63 20.99
N ASN A 307 -0.07 14.28 20.00
CA ASN A 307 -1.51 14.24 19.75
C ASN A 307 -1.92 13.16 18.72
N ALA A 308 -1.04 12.22 18.37
CA ALA A 308 -1.28 11.21 17.33
C ALA A 308 -2.55 10.35 17.54
N TRP A 309 -2.97 10.17 18.79
CA TRP A 309 -4.17 9.40 19.15
C TRP A 309 -5.46 10.23 19.15
N ALA A 310 -5.36 11.56 19.09
CA ALA A 310 -6.50 12.46 18.99
C ALA A 310 -6.94 12.62 17.53
N LEU A 311 -7.28 11.51 16.86
CA LEU A 311 -7.73 11.53 15.48
C LEU A 311 -9.00 12.38 15.32
N PHE A 312 -8.98 13.25 14.32
CA PHE A 312 -10.08 14.15 13.94
C PHE A 312 -10.51 15.11 15.07
N TRP A 313 -9.56 15.52 15.93
CA TRP A 313 -9.77 16.39 17.09
C TRP A 313 -10.58 17.67 16.81
N ASN A 314 -10.45 18.25 15.62
CA ASN A 314 -11.12 19.49 15.21
C ASN A 314 -12.31 19.26 14.24
N GLU A 315 -12.75 18.01 14.09
CA GLU A 315 -13.81 17.63 13.16
C GLU A 315 -14.74 16.57 13.74
N GLN A 316 -15.60 17.01 14.65
CA GLN A 316 -16.53 16.15 15.40
C GLN A 316 -17.33 15.18 14.53
N ALA A 317 -17.93 15.63 13.42
CA ALA A 317 -18.73 14.75 12.55
C ALA A 317 -17.90 13.61 11.94
N THR A 318 -16.65 13.89 11.53
CA THR A 318 -15.74 12.86 11.01
C THR A 318 -15.26 11.95 12.12
N ARG A 319 -14.95 12.49 13.30
CA ARG A 319 -14.60 11.70 14.50
C ARG A 319 -15.71 10.72 14.86
N GLU A 320 -16.95 11.18 14.92
CA GLU A 320 -18.12 10.34 15.22
C GLU A 320 -18.28 9.21 14.19
N ARG A 321 -18.14 9.49 12.90
CA ARG A 321 -18.18 8.44 11.87
C ARG A 321 -17.03 7.46 12.02
N PHE A 322 -15.81 7.93 12.27
CA PHE A 322 -14.65 7.08 12.49
C PHE A 322 -14.80 6.16 13.72
N GLU A 323 -15.25 6.71 14.86
CA GLU A 323 -15.49 5.96 16.10
C GLU A 323 -16.57 4.89 15.91
N ASN A 324 -17.61 5.20 15.12
CA ASN A 324 -18.67 4.27 14.73
C ASN A 324 -18.31 3.40 13.52
N LYS A 325 -17.05 3.41 13.07
CA LYS A 325 -16.56 2.63 11.93
C LYS A 325 -17.31 2.86 10.60
N LYS A 326 -17.91 4.04 10.43
CA LYS A 326 -18.63 4.44 9.23
C LYS A 326 -17.70 5.17 8.25
N PRO A 327 -17.79 4.90 6.93
CA PRO A 327 -17.07 5.64 5.91
C PRO A 327 -17.30 7.15 5.98
N PHE A 328 -16.27 7.97 5.75
CA PHE A 328 -16.35 9.43 5.81
C PHE A 328 -15.56 10.09 4.67
N GLN A 329 -16.07 11.23 4.18
CA GLN A 329 -15.42 11.98 3.09
C GLN A 329 -14.18 12.73 3.61
N VAL A 330 -13.17 12.81 2.75
CA VAL A 330 -11.90 13.50 3.01
C VAL A 330 -11.48 14.33 1.80
N PHE A 331 -10.56 15.28 2.00
CA PHE A 331 -9.94 15.97 0.87
C PHE A 331 -8.91 15.07 0.17
N ALA A 332 -8.09 14.35 0.94
CA ALA A 332 -7.06 13.47 0.40
C ALA A 332 -6.83 12.25 1.29
N CYS A 333 -6.54 11.10 0.68
CA CYS A 333 -5.98 9.95 1.37
C CYS A 333 -5.29 8.98 0.38
N TRP A 334 -4.41 8.14 0.91
CA TRP A 334 -3.77 7.04 0.20
C TRP A 334 -3.66 5.84 1.13
N ASN A 335 -3.01 6.08 2.28
CA ASN A 335 -2.92 5.20 3.41
C ASN A 335 -2.21 3.90 2.95
N GLY A 336 -2.69 2.71 3.30
CA GLY A 336 -2.05 1.46 2.88
C GLY A 336 -2.54 0.92 1.53
N ALA A 337 -3.79 1.19 1.17
CA ALA A 337 -4.42 0.71 -0.05
C ALA A 337 -5.60 1.59 -0.47
N THR A 338 -5.82 1.69 -1.77
CA THR A 338 -6.88 2.48 -2.38
C THR A 338 -7.63 1.73 -3.47
N ALA A 339 -8.92 2.03 -3.60
CA ALA A 339 -9.71 1.71 -4.79
C ALA A 339 -10.08 3.01 -5.52
N ILE A 340 -9.67 3.14 -6.77
CA ILE A 340 -9.75 4.37 -7.57
C ILE A 340 -10.55 4.13 -8.83
N ASP A 341 -11.35 5.10 -9.21
CA ASP A 341 -11.98 5.19 -10.52
C ASP A 341 -10.93 5.31 -11.64
N ALA A 342 -10.98 4.46 -12.68
CA ALA A 342 -10.06 4.55 -13.80
C ALA A 342 -10.31 5.76 -14.72
N ARG A 343 -11.52 6.36 -14.71
CA ARG A 343 -11.89 7.49 -15.60
C ARG A 343 -10.86 8.62 -15.66
N PRO A 344 -10.36 9.16 -14.54
CA PRO A 344 -9.44 10.28 -14.57
C PRO A 344 -8.13 9.91 -15.28
N PHE A 345 -7.60 8.71 -15.05
CA PHE A 345 -6.35 8.23 -15.66
C PHE A 345 -6.49 7.95 -17.16
N LEU A 346 -7.61 7.36 -17.57
CA LEU A 346 -7.95 7.19 -18.98
C LEU A 346 -8.14 8.55 -19.71
N ARG A 347 -8.47 9.60 -18.96
CA ARG A 347 -8.54 11.00 -19.43
C ARG A 347 -7.25 11.80 -19.15
N GLY A 348 -6.12 11.10 -19.03
CA GLY A 348 -4.79 11.73 -18.97
C GLY A 348 -4.36 12.25 -17.61
N LEU A 349 -5.05 11.94 -16.50
CA LEU A 349 -4.50 12.20 -15.16
C LEU A 349 -3.26 11.34 -14.91
N ARG A 350 -2.22 11.90 -14.31
CA ARG A 350 -0.98 11.21 -13.95
C ARG A 350 -0.53 11.69 -12.57
N PHE A 351 0.18 10.83 -11.84
CA PHE A 351 0.90 11.26 -10.65
C PHE A 351 1.98 12.27 -11.03
N ARG A 352 2.24 13.25 -10.16
CA ARG A 352 3.20 14.32 -10.39
C ARG A 352 3.87 14.76 -9.09
N GLU A 353 4.95 15.53 -9.23
CA GLU A 353 5.48 16.36 -8.15
C GLU A 353 4.77 17.71 -8.09
N SER A 354 4.99 18.47 -7.01
CA SER A 354 4.47 19.83 -6.87
C SER A 354 5.03 20.75 -7.95
N HIS A 355 4.20 21.64 -8.48
CA HIS A 355 4.64 22.70 -9.38
C HIS A 355 5.39 23.81 -8.62
N PRO A 356 6.20 24.63 -9.31
CA PRO A 356 6.77 25.83 -8.68
C PRO A 356 5.66 26.70 -8.06
N LYS A 357 5.86 27.11 -6.80
CA LYS A 357 4.91 27.88 -5.96
C LYS A 357 3.71 27.09 -5.41
N GLU A 358 3.52 25.84 -5.80
CA GLU A 358 2.58 24.94 -5.14
C GLU A 358 3.20 24.42 -3.83
N CYS A 359 2.37 24.14 -2.83
CA CYS A 359 2.81 23.41 -1.65
C CYS A 359 3.58 22.11 -2.01
N PHE A 360 4.76 21.92 -1.42
CA PHE A 360 5.50 20.67 -1.52
C PHE A 360 4.80 19.56 -0.72
N GLN A 361 4.29 18.54 -1.40
CA GLN A 361 3.52 17.42 -0.81
C GLN A 361 3.82 16.12 -1.54
N GLY A 362 3.42 15.00 -0.93
CA GLY A 362 3.46 13.69 -1.58
C GLY A 362 2.57 13.63 -2.82
N GLU A 363 2.97 12.82 -3.80
CA GLU A 363 2.22 12.59 -5.02
C GLU A 363 0.78 12.07 -4.81
N PRO A 364 0.40 11.38 -3.71
CA PRO A 364 -1.00 10.98 -3.51
C PRO A 364 -1.89 12.13 -3.03
N THR A 365 -1.35 13.09 -2.26
CA THR A 365 -2.07 14.31 -1.90
C THR A 365 -2.31 15.17 -3.14
N LEU A 366 -1.30 15.29 -4.00
CA LEU A 366 -1.42 15.98 -5.28
C LEU A 366 -2.40 15.28 -6.22
N LEU A 367 -2.42 13.93 -6.26
CA LEU A 367 -3.44 13.18 -6.99
C LEU A 367 -4.84 13.56 -6.53
N SER A 368 -5.08 13.60 -5.21
CA SER A 368 -6.38 13.94 -4.65
C SER A 368 -6.80 15.36 -5.05
N LYS A 369 -5.87 16.32 -4.98
CA LYS A 369 -6.09 17.69 -5.47
C LYS A 369 -6.47 17.73 -6.95
N ASP A 370 -5.77 16.98 -7.80
CA ASP A 370 -6.06 16.93 -9.23
C ASP A 370 -7.39 16.23 -9.53
N LEU A 371 -7.80 15.26 -8.71
CA LEU A 371 -9.14 14.65 -8.76
C LEU A 371 -10.21 15.70 -8.43
N TRP A 372 -10.06 16.48 -7.35
CA TRP A 372 -10.95 17.59 -7.01
C TRP A 372 -11.08 18.59 -8.16
N HIS A 373 -9.96 19.03 -8.73
CA HIS A 373 -9.93 19.95 -9.88
C HIS A 373 -10.73 19.44 -11.08
N ARG A 374 -10.64 18.12 -11.34
CA ARG A 374 -11.28 17.46 -12.48
C ARG A 374 -12.73 17.02 -12.19
N GLY A 375 -13.31 17.41 -11.05
CA GLY A 375 -14.69 17.05 -10.67
C GLY A 375 -14.86 15.65 -10.08
N PHE A 376 -13.78 15.03 -9.63
CA PHE A 376 -13.72 13.69 -9.01
C PHE A 376 -13.49 13.78 -7.48
N GLY A 377 -14.12 14.75 -6.81
CA GLY A 377 -13.94 15.05 -5.38
C GLY A 377 -14.61 14.08 -4.39
N LYS A 378 -15.21 12.98 -4.86
CA LYS A 378 -15.80 11.95 -3.99
C LYS A 378 -14.71 11.03 -3.46
N ILE A 379 -13.98 11.50 -2.46
CA ILE A 379 -12.84 10.82 -1.84
C ILE A 379 -13.22 10.44 -0.41
N ALA A 380 -13.08 9.18 -0.01
CA ALA A 380 -13.49 8.73 1.33
C ALA A 380 -12.54 7.71 1.97
N VAL A 381 -12.51 7.70 3.29
CA VAL A 381 -11.86 6.65 4.08
C VAL A 381 -12.88 5.58 4.46
N ILE A 382 -12.48 4.32 4.38
CA ILE A 382 -13.24 3.14 4.80
C ILE A 382 -12.60 2.61 6.10
N PRO A 383 -13.09 3.00 7.29
CA PRO A 383 -12.42 2.71 8.55
C PRO A 383 -12.54 1.25 9.02
N SER A 384 -13.35 0.43 8.34
CA SER A 384 -13.39 -1.02 8.54
C SER A 384 -12.14 -1.72 7.99
N VAL A 385 -11.49 -1.14 6.97
CA VAL A 385 -10.25 -1.67 6.39
C VAL A 385 -9.08 -1.12 7.19
N ASN A 386 -8.33 -1.99 7.87
CA ASN A 386 -7.19 -1.61 8.72
C ASN A 386 -5.95 -2.40 8.28
N LEU A 387 -4.89 -1.68 7.91
CA LEU A 387 -3.69 -2.22 7.26
C LEU A 387 -2.42 -1.88 8.05
N GLU A 388 -1.37 -2.69 7.82
CA GLU A 388 -0.06 -2.59 8.47
C GLU A 388 0.98 -3.29 7.56
N TYR A 389 2.28 -3.00 7.74
CA TYR A 389 3.42 -3.36 6.89
C TYR A 389 4.22 -4.60 7.35
N SER A 390 3.64 -5.49 8.14
CA SER A 390 4.26 -6.75 8.59
C SER A 390 3.19 -7.73 9.06
N ILE A 391 3.49 -9.03 9.01
CA ILE A 391 2.51 -10.04 9.42
C ILE A 391 2.18 -9.95 10.92
N GLU A 392 3.20 -9.79 11.77
CA GLU A 392 3.03 -9.73 13.22
C GLU A 392 2.19 -8.52 13.64
N GLN A 393 2.56 -7.34 13.17
CA GLN A 393 1.92 -6.11 13.62
C GLN A 393 0.56 -5.95 12.93
N ALA A 394 0.37 -6.42 11.70
CA ALA A 394 -0.95 -6.53 11.09
C ALA A 394 -1.89 -7.44 11.91
N ALA A 395 -1.42 -8.58 12.42
CA ALA A 395 -2.22 -9.43 13.29
C ALA A 395 -2.66 -8.69 14.57
N ARG A 396 -1.76 -7.90 15.18
CA ARG A 396 -2.09 -7.05 16.34
C ARG A 396 -3.10 -5.96 15.98
N ILE A 397 -2.96 -5.33 14.81
CA ILE A 397 -3.94 -4.35 14.31
C ILE A 397 -5.30 -5.00 14.09
N LYS A 398 -5.38 -6.17 13.46
CA LYS A 398 -6.64 -6.90 13.27
C LYS A 398 -7.28 -7.28 14.60
N GLN A 399 -6.50 -7.76 15.57
CA GLN A 399 -7.01 -8.05 16.91
C GLN A 399 -7.57 -6.81 17.62
N LEU A 400 -6.92 -5.66 17.47
CA LEU A 400 -7.29 -4.43 18.16
C LEU A 400 -8.42 -3.66 17.47
N LYS A 401 -8.42 -3.62 16.13
CA LYS A 401 -9.32 -2.79 15.33
C LYS A 401 -10.46 -3.57 14.69
N GLY A 402 -10.36 -4.89 14.62
CA GLY A 402 -11.31 -5.80 13.98
C GLY A 402 -10.93 -6.15 12.54
N TYR A 403 -11.46 -7.28 12.09
CA TYR A 403 -11.53 -7.62 10.67
C TYR A 403 -12.70 -6.90 10.00
N VAL A 404 -12.71 -6.83 8.66
CA VAL A 404 -13.81 -6.16 7.95
C VAL A 404 -15.14 -6.85 8.30
N SER A 405 -15.17 -8.18 8.24
CA SER A 405 -16.35 -8.99 8.58
C SER A 405 -16.93 -8.70 9.97
N ASP A 406 -16.07 -8.39 10.95
CA ASP A 406 -16.48 -8.11 12.32
C ASP A 406 -17.15 -6.74 12.43
N ILE A 407 -16.73 -5.79 11.60
CA ILE A 407 -17.13 -4.39 11.67
C ILE A 407 -18.40 -4.14 10.87
N VAL A 408 -18.47 -4.63 9.64
CA VAL A 408 -19.57 -4.30 8.71
C VAL A 408 -20.75 -5.26 8.81
N GLY A 409 -20.54 -6.49 9.31
CA GLY A 409 -21.56 -7.52 9.37
C GLY A 409 -22.31 -7.71 8.03
N ASN A 410 -23.64 -7.78 8.10
CA ASN A 410 -24.54 -7.86 6.93
C ASN A 410 -25.19 -6.52 6.56
N GLU A 411 -24.89 -5.44 7.29
CA GLU A 411 -25.55 -4.16 7.11
C GLU A 411 -24.77 -3.28 6.12
N ASP A 412 -25.52 -2.38 5.46
CA ASP A 412 -24.94 -1.33 4.63
C ASP A 412 -24.64 -0.12 5.51
N ASP A 413 -23.40 0.36 5.45
CA ASP A 413 -23.01 1.60 6.09
C ASP A 413 -23.84 2.78 5.56
N ASP A 414 -24.30 3.65 6.48
CA ASP A 414 -24.97 4.90 6.15
C ASP A 414 -24.29 5.66 5.00
N ALA A 415 -25.12 6.21 4.10
CA ALA A 415 -24.66 7.03 3.00
C ALA A 415 -23.78 8.20 3.48
N ILE A 416 -22.78 8.55 2.65
CA ILE A 416 -21.98 9.76 2.85
C ILE A 416 -22.75 10.93 2.23
N GLU A 417 -23.03 11.97 3.02
CA GLU A 417 -23.48 13.25 2.49
C GLU A 417 -22.29 13.98 1.85
N TRP A 418 -22.17 13.84 0.53
CA TRP A 418 -21.03 14.36 -0.21
C TRP A 418 -21.02 15.89 -0.29
N LYS A 419 -19.94 16.51 0.19
CA LYS A 419 -19.57 17.88 -0.14
C LYS A 419 -18.96 17.93 -1.52
N TYR A 420 -19.55 18.73 -2.40
CA TYR A 420 -19.11 18.86 -3.80
C TYR A 420 -18.06 19.95 -4.02
N SER A 421 -17.93 20.89 -3.08
CA SER A 421 -16.89 21.93 -3.11
C SER A 421 -15.72 21.52 -2.21
N PRO A 422 -14.47 21.65 -2.68
CA PRO A 422 -13.29 21.47 -1.83
C PRO A 422 -13.21 22.60 -0.78
N PRO A 423 -12.45 22.40 0.33
CA PRO A 423 -12.20 23.47 1.28
C PRO A 423 -11.41 24.61 0.64
N GLU A 424 -11.61 25.85 1.09
CA GLU A 424 -10.87 27.01 0.55
C GLU A 424 -9.35 26.86 0.70
N ASN A 425 -8.92 26.32 1.84
CA ASN A 425 -7.52 26.08 2.15
C ASN A 425 -7.29 24.64 2.58
N VAL A 426 -6.08 24.15 2.33
CA VAL A 426 -5.58 22.85 2.77
C VAL A 426 -4.25 23.05 3.49
N LYS A 427 -4.02 22.23 4.51
CA LYS A 427 -2.82 22.22 5.33
C LYS A 427 -1.62 21.74 4.51
N CYS A 428 -0.74 22.68 4.20
CA CYS A 428 0.56 22.46 3.60
C CYS A 428 1.57 22.09 4.69
N MET A 429 2.25 20.95 4.54
CA MET A 429 3.20 20.42 5.54
C MET A 429 4.47 19.90 4.87
N PRO A 430 5.33 20.73 4.26
CA PRO A 430 6.56 20.25 3.61
C PRO A 430 7.48 19.51 4.59
N THR A 431 7.50 19.96 5.85
CA THR A 431 8.12 19.28 7.00
C THR A 431 7.14 19.29 8.18
N TRP A 432 7.49 18.62 9.28
CA TRP A 432 6.64 18.59 10.48
C TRP A 432 6.62 19.94 11.22
N GLU A 433 7.72 20.68 11.16
CA GLU A 433 7.91 21.99 11.80
C GLU A 433 7.37 23.13 10.93
N THR A 434 7.36 22.92 9.60
CA THR A 434 6.92 23.93 8.63
C THR A 434 5.51 23.59 8.15
N GLN A 435 4.52 24.21 8.78
CA GLN A 435 3.12 23.99 8.45
C GLN A 435 2.40 25.31 8.17
N SER A 436 1.56 25.36 7.12
CA SER A 436 0.77 26.55 6.79
C SER A 436 -0.53 26.18 6.10
N TRP A 437 -1.55 27.03 6.24
CA TRP A 437 -2.76 26.93 5.42
C TRP A 437 -2.53 27.61 4.08
N ARG A 438 -2.84 26.92 2.98
CA ARG A 438 -2.68 27.45 1.62
C ARG A 438 -3.91 27.16 0.77
N PRO A 439 -4.20 27.99 -0.26
CA PRO A 439 -5.32 27.74 -1.15
C PRO A 439 -5.25 26.33 -1.74
N TRP A 440 -6.37 25.59 -1.71
CA TRP A 440 -6.37 24.20 -2.19
C TRP A 440 -5.98 24.09 -3.67
N ASN A 441 -6.26 25.13 -4.45
CA ASN A 441 -6.10 25.19 -5.90
C ASN A 441 -4.85 25.95 -6.38
N GLU A 442 -3.82 26.12 -5.54
CA GLU A 442 -2.55 26.70 -5.99
C GLU A 442 -2.08 26.05 -7.30
N THR A 443 -1.79 26.84 -8.34
CA THR A 443 -1.21 26.39 -9.62
C THR A 443 -2.10 25.49 -10.52
N LEU A 444 -3.41 25.39 -10.26
CA LEU A 444 -4.37 24.66 -11.10
C LEU A 444 -4.96 25.48 -12.25
#